data_AF-A0A3D1E7C5-F1
#
_entry.id   AF-A0A3D1E7C5-F1
#
_cell.length_a   1.000
_cell.length_b   1.000
_cell.length_c   1.000
_cell.angle_alpha   90.00
_cell.angle_beta   90.00
_cell.angle_gamma   90.00
#
_symmetry.space_group_name_H-M   'P 1'
#
loop_
_entity.id
_entity.type
_entity.pdbx_description
1 polymer ?
#
loop_
_entity_poly.entity_id
_entity_poly.type
_entity_poly.pdbx_seq_one_letter_code
_entity_poly.pdbx_strand_id
1 'polypeptide(L)' 'AVNGFDERMQYGGQDRELGERLVHLGIKSKQLRYSAICIHLDHKRSYKTKESIDKNKAIRREVAKLKSSWTDFGIKKTP' A
#
# COMPACT_ATOMS: atom_id res chain seq x y z
N ALA A 1 12.58 -6.03 -4.99
CA ALA A 1 12.08 -6.54 -3.69
C ALA A 1 10.62 -6.98 -3.79
N VAL A 2 9.65 -6.10 -4.09
CA VAL A 2 8.20 -6.43 -4.07
C VAL A 2 7.40 -5.98 -5.30
N ASN A 3 8.12 -5.57 -6.36
CA ASN A 3 7.62 -4.90 -7.59
C ASN A 3 7.02 -3.50 -7.43
N GLY A 4 7.22 -2.83 -6.29
CA GLY A 4 6.68 -1.48 -6.08
C GLY A 4 5.21 -1.51 -5.64
N PHE A 5 4.47 -0.45 -5.94
CA PHE A 5 3.03 -0.37 -5.63
C PHE A 5 2.23 -1.26 -6.57
N ASP A 6 1.13 -1.84 -6.07
CA ASP A 6 0.13 -2.45 -6.93
C ASP A 6 -0.69 -1.36 -7.65
N GLU A 7 -0.44 -1.20 -8.96
CA GLU A 7 -1.02 -0.10 -9.76
C GLU A 7 -2.53 -0.26 -10.01
N ARG A 8 -3.13 -1.39 -9.61
CA ARG A 8 -4.60 -1.54 -9.64
C ARG A 8 -5.26 -0.75 -8.51
N MET A 9 -4.54 -0.47 -7.43
CA MET A 9 -5.06 0.27 -6.28
C MET A 9 -5.30 1.74 -6.62
N GLN A 10 -6.38 2.28 -6.07
CA GLN A 10 -6.76 3.69 -6.19
C GLN A 10 -6.45 4.42 -4.87
N TYR A 11 -7.08 5.57 -4.63
CA TYR A 11 -6.84 6.35 -3.42
C TYR A 11 -7.07 5.53 -2.13
N GLY A 12 -6.04 5.52 -1.28
CA GLY A 12 -6.10 5.06 0.11
C GLY A 12 -5.52 3.66 0.35
N GLY A 13 -4.48 3.59 1.19
CA GLY A 13 -3.93 2.33 1.69
C GLY A 13 -2.88 1.65 0.80
N GLN A 14 -2.42 2.32 -0.26
CA GLN A 14 -1.34 1.84 -1.14
C GLN A 14 -0.01 1.70 -0.41
N ASP A 15 0.34 2.70 0.42
CA ASP A 15 1.49 2.70 1.32
C ASP A 15 1.48 1.52 2.29
N ARG A 16 0.30 1.22 2.84
CA ARG A 16 0.12 0.09 3.74
C ARG A 16 0.27 -1.25 3.04
N GLU A 17 -0.31 -1.40 1.84
CA GLU A 17 -0.19 -2.62 1.05
C GLU A 17 1.27 -2.90 0.67
N LEU A 18 2.00 -1.88 0.22
CA LEU A 18 3.43 -1.95 -0.04
C LEU A 18 4.20 -2.40 1.22
N GLY A 19 3.87 -1.79 2.37
CA GLY A 19 4.46 -2.15 3.65
C GLY A 19 4.19 -3.60 4.05
N GLU A 20 2.98 -4.11 3.83
CA GLU A 20 2.60 -5.51 4.08
C GLU A 20 3.46 -6.47 3.25
N ARG A 21 3.67 -6.18 1.97
CA ARG A 21 4.55 -6.99 1.10
C ARG A 21 6.00 -6.99 1.56
N LEU A 22 6.53 -5.82 1.96
CA LEU A 22 7.89 -5.69 2.48
C LEU A 22 8.05 -6.49 3.79
N VAL A 23 7.05 -6.45 4.67
CA VAL A 23 7.04 -7.25 5.90
C VAL A 23 6.98 -8.75 5.59
N HIS A 24 6.18 -9.18 4.61
CA HIS A 24 6.15 -10.58 4.17
C HIS A 24 7.50 -11.03 3.59
N LEU A 25 8.26 -10.12 2.97
CA LEU A 25 9.64 -10.36 2.52
C LEU A 25 10.66 -10.40 3.69
N GLY A 26 10.23 -10.18 4.93
CA GLY A 26 11.09 -10.18 6.12
C GLY A 26 11.72 -8.83 6.47
N ILE A 27 11.35 -7.75 5.77
CA ILE A 27 11.86 -6.40 6.07
C ILE A 27 11.17 -5.89 7.33
N LYS A 28 11.97 -5.47 8.31
CA LYS A 28 11.49 -4.86 9.55
C LYS A 28 11.33 -3.36 9.39
N SER A 29 10.19 -2.83 9.83
CA SER A 29 9.98 -1.38 9.87
C SER A 29 10.81 -0.73 10.98
N LYS A 30 11.16 0.55 10.78
CA LYS A 30 11.69 1.42 11.81
C LYS A 30 10.67 2.51 12.09
N GLN A 31 10.45 2.81 13.37
CA GLN A 31 9.58 3.91 13.77
C GLN A 31 10.44 5.12 14.13
N LEU A 32 10.06 6.29 13.63
CA LEU A 32 10.71 7.58 13.92
C LEU A 32 9.73 8.53 14.63
N ARG A 33 8.94 7.96 15.56
CA ARG A 33 7.92 8.70 16.29
C ARG A 33 8.59 9.77 17.15
N TYR A 34 8.02 10.98 17.17
CA TYR A 34 8.50 12.15 17.92
C TYR A 34 9.84 12.76 17.46
N SER A 35 10.59 12.11 16.57
CA SER A 35 11.84 12.66 16.03
C SER A 35 11.69 13.33 14.66
N ALA A 36 10.69 12.91 13.86
CA ALA A 36 10.39 13.51 12.57
C ALA A 36 8.94 14.02 12.55
N ILE A 37 8.75 15.28 12.93
CA ILE A 37 7.45 15.92 12.97
C ILE A 37 7.00 16.23 11.53
N CYS A 38 5.78 15.81 11.18
CA CYS A 38 5.15 16.10 9.89
C CYS A 38 3.92 17.00 10.14
N ILE A 39 3.75 18.03 9.32
CA ILE A 39 2.61 18.94 9.37
C ILE A 39 1.78 18.71 8.11
N HIS A 40 0.49 18.45 8.28
CA HIS A 40 -0.46 18.32 7.17
C HIS A 40 -1.22 19.65 7.01
N LEU A 41 -1.11 20.27 5.84
CA LEU A 41 -2.00 21.36 5.44
C LEU A 41 -3.39 20.82 5.13
N ASP A 42 -4.42 21.36 5.80
CA ASP A 42 -5.79 20.87 5.62
C ASP A 42 -6.28 21.04 4.17
N HIS A 43 -6.99 20.03 3.67
CA HIS A 43 -7.63 20.07 2.36
C HIS A 43 -8.79 19.07 2.28
N LYS A 44 -9.77 19.39 1.42
CA LYS A 44 -10.88 18.47 1.09
C LYS A 44 -10.35 17.22 0.34
N ARG A 45 -11.08 16.12 0.43
CA ARG A 45 -10.69 14.80 -0.11
C ARG A 45 -11.71 14.27 -1.12
N SER A 46 -11.99 15.04 -2.17
CA SER A 46 -13.00 14.71 -3.19
C SER A 46 -12.71 13.41 -3.96
N TYR A 47 -11.45 12.98 -4.02
CA TYR A 47 -11.02 11.74 -4.66
C TYR A 47 -11.37 10.47 -3.88
N LYS A 48 -11.88 10.58 -2.63
CA LYS A 48 -12.14 9.43 -1.76
C LYS A 48 -13.53 8.86 -2.06
N THR A 49 -13.60 7.77 -2.80
CA THR A 49 -14.86 7.06 -3.11
C THR A 49 -14.99 5.77 -2.30
N LYS A 50 -16.22 5.29 -2.08
CA LYS A 50 -16.45 4.00 -1.41
C LYS A 50 -15.90 2.84 -2.24
N GLU A 51 -16.12 2.89 -3.54
CA GLU A 51 -15.67 1.86 -4.50
C GLU A 51 -14.14 1.70 -4.50
N SER A 52 -13.38 2.80 -4.54
CA SER A 52 -11.91 2.75 -4.48
C SER A 52 -11.40 2.13 -3.18
N ILE A 53 -12.02 2.49 -2.05
CA ILE A 53 -11.69 1.92 -0.74
C ILE A 53 -11.98 0.42 -0.70
N ASP A 54 -13.13 -0.01 -1.20
CA ASP A 54 -13.54 -1.41 -1.15
C ASP A 54 -12.68 -2.27 -2.09
N LYS A 55 -12.33 -1.78 -3.28
CA LYS A 55 -11.34 -2.39 -4.18
C LYS A 55 -9.99 -2.57 -3.50
N ASN A 56 -9.46 -1.51 -2.88
CA ASN A 56 -8.17 -1.54 -2.19
C ASN A 56 -8.17 -2.49 -0.99
N LYS A 57 -9.27 -2.54 -0.23
CA LYS A 57 -9.44 -3.50 0.87
C LYS A 57 -9.45 -4.95 0.36
N ALA A 58 -10.08 -5.22 -0.78
CA ALA A 58 -10.10 -6.56 -1.35
C ALA A 58 -8.68 -7.02 -1.73
N ILE A 59 -7.92 -6.18 -2.43
CA ILE A 59 -6.50 -6.46 -2.77
C ILE A 59 -5.69 -6.75 -1.51
N ARG A 60 -5.79 -5.89 -0.48
CA ARG A 60 -5.04 -6.08 0.76
C ARG A 60 -5.43 -7.34 1.54
N ARG A 61 -6.72 -7.72 1.53
CA ARG A 61 -7.16 -9.00 2.13
C ARG A 61 -6.52 -10.18 1.44
N GLU A 62 -6.43 -10.15 0.12
CA GLU A 62 -5.77 -11.20 -0.66
C GLU A 62 -4.27 -11.26 -0.35
N VAL A 63 -3.58 -10.13 -0.34
CA VAL A 63 -2.15 -10.02 0.02
C VAL A 63 -1.88 -10.59 1.40
N ALA A 64 -2.70 -10.23 2.39
CA ALA A 64 -2.57 -10.74 3.75
C ALA A 64 -2.85 -12.24 3.83
N LYS A 65 -3.89 -12.74 3.14
CA LYS A 65 -4.26 -14.17 3.11
C LYS A 65 -3.15 -15.02 2.50
N LEU A 66 -2.57 -14.56 1.39
CA LEU A 66 -1.54 -15.27 0.66
C LEU A 66 -0.13 -15.02 1.21
N LYS A 67 0.02 -14.10 2.17
CA LYS A 67 1.32 -13.58 2.62
C LYS A 67 2.21 -13.17 1.44
N SER A 68 1.60 -12.58 0.42
CA SER A 68 2.30 -12.27 -0.83
C SER A 68 3.32 -11.16 -0.60
N SER A 69 4.55 -11.38 -1.07
CA SER A 69 5.64 -10.40 -1.05
C SER A 69 5.83 -9.73 -2.42
N TRP A 70 5.09 -10.11 -3.47
CA TRP A 70 5.28 -9.61 -4.83
C TRP A 70 3.95 -9.35 -5.55
N THR A 71 3.82 -8.23 -6.25
CA THR A 71 2.68 -7.97 -7.16
C THR A 71 3.11 -8.07 -8.62
N ASP A 72 2.32 -8.75 -9.44
CA ASP A 72 2.51 -8.77 -10.90
C ASP A 72 2.00 -7.49 -11.56
N PHE A 73 1.29 -6.65 -10.79
CA PHE A 73 0.69 -5.40 -11.26
C PHE A 73 1.52 -4.18 -10.86
N GLY A 74 2.81 -4.36 -10.60
CA GLY A 74 3.74 -3.32 -10.19
C GLY A 74 4.53 -2.71 -11.34
N ILE A 75 5.73 -2.23 -11.06
CA ILE A 75 6.61 -1.53 -12.01
C ILE A 75 6.95 -2.41 -13.21
N LYS A 76 7.37 -3.65 -12.96
CA LYS A 76 7.63 -4.62 -14.03
C LYS A 76 6.30 -5.19 -14.51
N LYS A 77 6.02 -5.01 -15.80
CA LYS A 77 4.90 -5.66 -16.50
C LYS A 77 5.41 -6.97 -17.09
N THR A 78 4.91 -8.08 -16.56
CA THR A 78 5.07 -9.37 -17.23
C THR A 78 4.18 -9.37 -18.48
N PRO A 79 4.68 -9.79 -19.65
CA PRO A 79 3.84 -10.03 -20.83
C PRO A 79 2.71 -11.01 -20.56
#